data_AF-A0A5E8C0E1-F1
#
_entry.id   AF-A0A5E8C0E1-F1
#
_cell.length_a   1.000
_cell.length_b   1.000
_cell.length_c   1.000
_cell.angle_alpha   90.00
_cell.angle_beta   90.00
_cell.angle_gamma   90.00
#
_symmetry.space_group_name_H-M   'P 1'
#
loop_
_entity.id
_entity.type
_entity.pdbx_description
1 polymer ?
#
loop_
_entity_poly.entity_id
_entity_poly.type
_entity_poly.pdbx_seq_one_letter_code
_entity_poly.pdbx_strand_id
1 'polypeptide(L)'
;MISLLVLVLLVVVFSRAISIIGKDTICDALWSLYLRIAPPSPTLRTLRAKQTRARQVHAERAATSAKDEFARWAKLDREAGKLRTEIDVLQSSLVSSKTSFNGVLKVTLFALTTGAKLWLRFWYRKTPVFWVPPGVWPSYVYWFLAFSSAPRGSVSVSSWLFVVDWSVSLIEYLVTDIYKEFIITSKDSSSATSESESKTKQPEVPKSSEKIEEIKN
;
A
#
# COMPACT_ATOMS: atom_id res chain seq x y z
N MET A 1 -9.97 -20.57 29.95
CA MET A 1 -10.51 -21.02 28.64
C MET A 1 -10.84 -19.78 27.83
N ILE A 2 -10.17 -19.53 26.70
CA ILE A 2 -10.49 -18.37 25.86
C ILE A 2 -11.88 -18.59 25.27
N SER A 3 -12.80 -17.65 25.52
CA SER A 3 -14.13 -17.73 24.94
C SER A 3 -14.02 -17.60 23.42
N LEU A 4 -14.83 -18.38 22.71
CA LEU A 4 -14.84 -18.40 21.24
C LEU A 4 -15.06 -16.98 20.67
N LEU A 5 -15.83 -16.15 21.38
CA LEU A 5 -16.08 -14.75 21.05
C LEU A 5 -14.80 -13.91 21.06
N VAL A 6 -13.97 -14.04 22.11
CA VAL A 6 -12.67 -13.35 22.20
C VAL A 6 -11.70 -13.84 21.13
N LEU A 7 -11.68 -15.14 20.84
CA LEU A 7 -10.86 -15.71 19.78
C LEU A 7 -11.22 -15.11 18.41
N VAL A 8 -12.52 -15.07 18.07
CA VAL A 8 -12.99 -14.52 16.80
C VAL A 8 -12.68 -13.02 16.70
N LEU A 9 -12.92 -12.27 17.78
CA LEU A 9 -12.61 -10.85 17.84
C LEU A 9 -11.11 -10.61 17.62
N LEU A 10 -10.25 -11.36 18.31
CA LEU A 10 -8.79 -11.22 18.20
C LEU A 10 -8.32 -11.51 16.76
N VAL A 11 -8.82 -12.57 16.12
CA VAL A 11 -8.45 -12.90 14.73
C VAL A 11 -8.90 -11.82 13.75
N VAL A 12 -10.10 -11.26 13.92
CA VAL A 12 -10.59 -10.18 13.04
C VAL A 12 -9.78 -8.90 13.27
N VAL A 13 -9.56 -8.50 14.52
CA VAL A 13 -8.75 -7.33 14.87
C VAL A 13 -7.33 -7.48 14.34
N PHE A 14 -6.71 -8.65 14.49
CA PHE A 14 -5.38 -8.93 13.95
C PHE A 14 -5.35 -8.81 12.41
N SER A 15 -6.31 -9.43 11.73
CA SER A 15 -6.43 -9.36 10.26
C SER A 15 -6.64 -7.92 9.77
N ARG A 16 -7.39 -7.12 10.54
CA ARG A 16 -7.65 -5.70 10.26
C ARG A 16 -6.43 -4.83 10.53
N ALA A 17 -5.72 -5.05 11.63
CA ALA A 17 -4.46 -4.38 11.90
C ALA A 17 -3.50 -4.56 10.72
N ILE A 18 -3.30 -5.80 10.24
CA ILE A 18 -2.46 -6.08 9.05
C ILE A 18 -2.92 -5.32 7.81
N SER A 19 -4.23 -5.14 7.65
CA SER A 19 -4.80 -4.39 6.53
C SER A 19 -4.56 -2.88 6.65
N ILE A 20 -4.61 -2.32 7.87
CA ILE A 20 -4.36 -0.91 8.18
C ILE A 20 -2.88 -0.54 7.97
N ILE A 21 -1.95 -1.39 8.40
CA ILE A 21 -0.51 -1.14 8.18
C ILE A 21 -0.21 -1.07 6.66
N GLY A 22 -1.02 -1.73 5.83
CA GLY A 22 -0.85 -1.76 4.38
C GLY A 22 0.03 -2.93 3.96
N LYS A 23 -0.47 -3.72 3.00
CA LYS A 23 0.25 -4.91 2.51
C LYS A 23 1.60 -4.53 1.89
N ASP A 24 1.65 -3.42 1.18
CA ASP A 24 2.86 -2.92 0.52
C ASP A 24 3.95 -2.52 1.52
N THR A 25 3.58 -1.82 2.59
CA THR A 25 4.46 -1.40 3.67
C THR A 25 5.08 -2.59 4.41
N ILE A 26 4.28 -3.63 4.67
CA ILE A 26 4.77 -4.88 5.26
C ILE A 26 5.72 -5.58 4.30
N CYS A 27 5.39 -5.67 3.02
CA CYS A 27 6.24 -6.30 2.02
C CYS A 27 7.58 -5.57 1.86
N ASP A 28 7.57 -4.24 1.83
CA ASP A 28 8.79 -3.43 1.76
C ASP A 28 9.63 -3.52 3.04
N ALA A 29 8.98 -3.54 4.21
CA ALA A 29 9.67 -3.78 5.48
C ALA A 29 10.32 -5.17 5.51
N LEU A 30 9.60 -6.22 5.10
CA LEU A 30 10.12 -7.58 5.00
C LEU A 30 11.26 -7.67 3.98
N TRP A 31 11.16 -6.98 2.84
CA TRP A 31 12.23 -6.91 1.86
C TRP A 31 13.48 -6.24 2.44
N SER A 32 13.32 -5.13 3.17
CA SER A 32 14.44 -4.45 3.83
C SER A 32 15.10 -5.33 4.91
N LEU A 33 14.29 -6.07 5.66
CA LEU A 33 14.74 -7.02 6.67
C LEU A 33 15.46 -8.20 6.03
N TYR A 34 14.91 -8.72 4.93
CA TYR A 34 15.52 -9.78 4.14
C TYR A 34 16.89 -9.35 3.62
N LEU A 35 17.01 -8.15 3.07
CA LEU A 35 18.30 -7.60 2.61
C LEU A 35 19.31 -7.34 3.74
N ARG A 36 18.85 -7.16 4.97
CA ARG A 36 19.70 -6.91 6.15
C ARG A 36 20.21 -8.21 6.79
N ILE A 37 19.38 -9.26 6.79
CA ILE A 37 19.69 -10.55 7.44
C ILE A 37 20.31 -11.54 6.44
N ALA A 38 19.85 -11.55 5.19
CA ALA A 38 20.38 -12.46 4.19
C ALA A 38 21.80 -12.03 3.78
N PRO A 39 22.74 -12.98 3.59
CA PRO A 39 24.04 -12.67 3.04
C PRO A 39 23.87 -11.96 1.69
N PRO A 40 24.66 -10.91 1.41
CA PRO A 40 24.48 -10.11 0.20
C PRO A 40 24.62 -11.03 -1.01
N SER A 41 23.52 -11.14 -1.76
CA SER A 41 23.45 -11.95 -2.97
C SER A 41 24.60 -11.58 -3.92
N PRO A 42 25.09 -12.53 -4.74
CA PRO A 42 26.18 -12.24 -5.67
C PRO A 42 25.88 -11.00 -6.54
N THR A 43 24.62 -10.81 -6.93
CA THR A 43 24.12 -9.63 -7.67
C THR A 43 24.27 -8.31 -6.93
N LEU A 44 24.03 -8.29 -5.60
CA LEU A 44 24.21 -7.07 -4.80
C LEU A 44 25.69 -6.72 -4.61
N ARG A 45 26.56 -7.73 -4.51
CA ARG A 45 28.01 -7.52 -4.42
C ARG A 45 28.56 -6.93 -5.72
N THR A 46 28.16 -7.47 -6.87
CA THR A 46 28.58 -6.96 -8.18
C THR A 46 28.04 -5.57 -8.44
N LEU A 47 26.79 -5.28 -8.06
CA LEU A 47 26.22 -3.94 -8.16
C LEU A 47 27.00 -2.92 -7.32
N ARG A 48 27.30 -3.25 -6.05
CA ARG A 48 28.11 -2.37 -5.19
C ARG A 48 29.52 -2.16 -5.75
N ALA A 49 30.17 -3.22 -6.23
CA ALA A 49 31.50 -3.12 -6.84
C ALA A 49 31.48 -2.21 -8.09
N LYS A 50 30.48 -2.36 -8.97
CA LYS A 50 30.32 -1.51 -10.16
C LYS A 50 29.97 -0.07 -9.80
N GLN A 51 29.17 0.18 -8.76
CA GLN A 51 28.90 1.54 -8.28
C GLN A 51 30.16 2.20 -7.72
N THR A 52 30.99 1.48 -6.97
CA THR A 52 32.28 2.00 -6.48
C THR A 52 33.21 2.31 -7.66
N ARG A 53 33.31 1.39 -8.63
CA ARG A 53 34.09 1.59 -9.86
C ARG A 53 33.58 2.79 -10.66
N ALA A 54 32.26 2.98 -10.78
CA ALA A 54 31.67 4.13 -11.46
C ALA A 54 32.06 5.45 -10.78
N ARG A 55 32.04 5.49 -9.44
CA ARG A 55 32.50 6.67 -8.67
C ARG A 55 33.99 6.95 -8.90
N GLN A 56 34.82 5.92 -8.96
CA GLN A 56 36.25 6.05 -9.26
C GLN A 56 36.47 6.60 -10.68
N VAL A 57 35.82 6.02 -11.69
CA VAL A 57 35.91 6.49 -13.09
C VAL A 57 35.41 7.93 -13.23
N HIS A 58 34.35 8.31 -12.52
CA HIS A 58 33.88 9.70 -12.49
C HIS A 58 34.92 10.65 -11.89
N ALA A 59 35.57 10.25 -10.79
CA ALA A 59 36.63 11.05 -10.18
C ALA A 59 37.86 11.18 -11.10
N GLU A 60 38.29 10.08 -11.73
CA GLU A 60 39.41 10.07 -12.67
C GLU A 60 39.11 10.91 -13.92
N ARG A 61 37.89 10.81 -14.47
CA ARG A 61 37.47 11.64 -15.61
C ARG A 61 37.46 13.13 -15.26
N ALA A 62 37.04 13.48 -14.04
CA ALA A 62 37.03 14.88 -13.58
C ALA A 62 38.45 15.44 -13.38
N ALA A 63 39.42 14.57 -13.04
CA ALA A 63 40.83 14.95 -12.91
C ALA A 63 41.57 15.07 -14.27
N THR A 64 41.03 14.49 -15.34
CA THR A 64 41.65 14.51 -16.68
C THR A 64 41.16 15.71 -17.52
N SER A 65 42.10 16.52 -18.04
CA SER A 65 41.80 17.60 -18.99
C SER A 65 41.31 17.02 -20.33
N ALA A 66 40.09 17.39 -20.73
CA ALA A 66 39.47 16.88 -21.96
C ALA A 66 40.16 17.37 -23.25
N LYS A 67 40.95 18.44 -23.18
CA LYS A 67 41.65 19.01 -24.35
C LYS A 67 43.04 18.41 -24.55
N ASP A 68 43.80 18.25 -23.47
CA ASP A 68 45.20 17.79 -23.55
C ASP A 68 45.30 16.25 -23.53
N GLU A 69 44.39 15.59 -22.82
CA GLU A 69 44.37 14.13 -22.66
C GLU A 69 43.10 13.51 -23.29
N PHE A 70 42.66 14.00 -24.45
CA PHE A 70 41.41 13.57 -25.09
C PHE A 70 41.31 12.04 -25.27
N ALA A 71 42.42 11.38 -25.64
CA ALA A 71 42.44 9.92 -25.80
C ALA A 71 42.12 9.19 -24.48
N ARG A 72 42.65 9.67 -23.36
CA ARG A 72 42.39 9.11 -22.03
C ARG A 72 40.96 9.44 -21.60
N TRP A 73 40.53 10.69 -21.76
CA TRP A 73 39.17 11.12 -21.46
C TRP A 73 38.12 10.32 -22.23
N ALA A 74 38.31 10.10 -23.53
CA ALA A 74 37.38 9.33 -24.36
C ALA A 74 37.29 7.85 -23.94
N LYS A 75 38.41 7.28 -23.46
CA LYS A 75 38.40 5.91 -22.91
C LYS A 75 37.60 5.85 -21.61
N LEU A 76 37.81 6.80 -20.69
CA LEU A 76 37.05 6.88 -19.43
C LEU A 76 35.57 7.18 -19.66
N ASP A 77 35.22 8.01 -20.64
CA ASP A 77 33.82 8.30 -20.98
C ASP A 77 33.09 7.04 -21.48
N ARG A 78 33.72 6.25 -22.36
CA ARG A 78 33.18 4.95 -22.80
C ARG A 78 33.05 3.96 -21.66
N GLU A 79 34.05 3.89 -20.76
CA GLU A 79 33.97 3.04 -19.55
C GLU A 79 32.81 3.50 -18.65
N ALA A 80 32.66 4.80 -18.41
CA ALA A 80 31.56 5.35 -17.61
C ALA A 80 30.19 5.01 -18.22
N GLY A 81 30.04 5.15 -19.53
CA GLY A 81 28.81 4.77 -20.24
C GLY A 81 28.49 3.28 -20.09
N LYS A 82 29.50 2.41 -20.24
CA LYS A 82 29.35 0.96 -20.04
C LYS A 82 28.98 0.60 -18.60
N LEU A 83 29.61 1.23 -17.61
CA LEU A 83 29.28 0.97 -16.21
C LEU A 83 27.85 1.40 -15.89
N ARG A 84 27.38 2.51 -16.46
CA ARG A 84 26.02 3.00 -16.24
C ARG A 84 24.98 2.01 -16.78
N THR A 85 25.16 1.53 -18.01
CA THR A 85 24.23 0.53 -18.59
C THR A 85 24.24 -0.78 -17.80
N GLU A 86 25.41 -1.23 -17.35
CA GLU A 86 25.51 -2.43 -16.51
C GLU A 86 24.84 -2.26 -15.13
N ILE A 87 24.92 -1.07 -14.52
CA ILE A 87 24.23 -0.76 -13.26
C ILE A 87 22.71 -0.78 -13.48
N ASP A 88 22.21 -0.18 -14.56
CA ASP A 88 20.77 -0.15 -14.86
C ASP A 88 20.20 -1.56 -15.11
N VAL A 89 20.96 -2.43 -15.80
CA VAL A 89 20.58 -3.84 -16.00
C VAL A 89 20.54 -4.59 -14.66
N LEU A 90 21.55 -4.41 -13.80
CA LEU A 90 21.53 -5.05 -12.48
C LEU A 90 20.41 -4.52 -11.60
N GLN A 91 20.14 -3.21 -11.63
CA GLN A 91 19.06 -2.60 -10.87
C GLN A 91 17.69 -3.10 -11.33
N SER A 92 17.45 -3.21 -12.64
CA SER A 92 16.19 -3.76 -13.16
C SER A 92 16.00 -5.23 -12.74
N SER A 93 17.05 -6.04 -12.74
CA SER A 93 16.99 -7.42 -12.24
C SER A 93 16.59 -7.50 -10.74
N LEU A 94 17.08 -6.56 -9.93
CA LEU A 94 16.71 -6.46 -8.50
C LEU A 94 15.28 -5.99 -8.30
N VAL A 95 14.80 -5.05 -9.11
CA VAL A 95 13.39 -4.60 -9.07
C VAL A 95 12.45 -5.75 -9.44
N SER A 96 12.79 -6.55 -10.46
CA SER A 96 12.04 -7.75 -10.82
C SER A 96 12.02 -8.78 -9.67
N SER A 97 13.16 -9.01 -9.02
CA SER A 97 13.26 -9.91 -7.86
C SER A 97 12.45 -9.41 -6.66
N LYS A 98 12.46 -8.10 -6.41
CA LYS A 98 11.63 -7.46 -5.37
C LYS A 98 10.14 -7.65 -5.69
N THR A 99 9.76 -7.50 -6.96
CA THR A 99 8.35 -7.60 -7.38
C THR A 99 7.82 -9.02 -7.22
N SER A 100 8.59 -10.03 -7.63
CA SER A 100 8.18 -11.44 -7.43
C SER A 100 8.08 -11.80 -5.95
N PHE A 101 9.04 -11.34 -5.13
CA PHE A 101 9.02 -11.53 -3.67
C PHE A 101 7.80 -10.85 -3.03
N ASN A 102 7.53 -9.59 -3.37
CA ASN A 102 6.36 -8.86 -2.88
C ASN A 102 5.06 -9.53 -3.34
N GLY A 103 5.02 -10.09 -4.55
CA GLY A 103 3.89 -10.88 -5.04
C GLY A 103 3.62 -12.10 -4.16
N VAL A 104 4.65 -12.89 -3.87
CA VAL A 104 4.55 -14.06 -2.98
C VAL A 104 4.11 -13.63 -1.58
N LEU A 105 4.73 -12.60 -1.00
CA LEU A 105 4.36 -12.11 0.33
C LEU A 105 2.91 -11.60 0.39
N LYS A 106 2.43 -10.91 -0.64
CA LYS A 106 1.02 -10.46 -0.71
C LYS A 106 0.07 -11.64 -0.73
N VAL A 107 0.39 -12.69 -1.50
CA VAL A 107 -0.41 -13.92 -1.54
C VAL A 107 -0.37 -14.63 -0.19
N THR A 108 0.81 -14.74 0.44
CA THR A 108 0.96 -15.33 1.78
C THR A 108 0.19 -14.54 2.83
N LEU A 109 0.28 -13.21 2.84
CA LEU A 109 -0.46 -12.36 3.75
C LEU A 109 -1.97 -12.47 3.52
N PHE A 110 -2.41 -12.50 2.26
CA PHE A 110 -3.81 -12.73 1.93
C PHE A 110 -4.30 -14.10 2.40
N ALA A 111 -3.52 -15.16 2.17
CA ALA A 111 -3.81 -16.50 2.65
C ALA A 111 -3.82 -16.53 4.17
N LEU A 112 -2.94 -15.78 4.84
CA LEU A 112 -2.91 -15.71 6.30
C LEU A 112 -4.14 -14.97 6.85
N THR A 113 -4.50 -13.80 6.33
CA THR A 113 -5.65 -13.03 6.81
C THR A 113 -6.98 -13.68 6.46
N THR A 114 -7.16 -14.05 5.18
CA THR A 114 -8.42 -14.61 4.68
C THR A 114 -8.53 -16.09 5.05
N GLY A 115 -7.43 -16.83 4.95
CA GLY A 115 -7.38 -18.23 5.33
C GLY A 115 -7.55 -18.43 6.83
N ALA A 116 -7.03 -17.55 7.69
CA ALA A 116 -7.32 -17.63 9.13
C ALA A 116 -8.82 -17.47 9.42
N LYS A 117 -9.50 -16.51 8.77
CA LYS A 117 -10.95 -16.34 8.89
C LYS A 117 -11.71 -17.56 8.38
N LEU A 118 -11.30 -18.11 7.23
CA LEU A 118 -11.93 -19.29 6.63
C LEU A 118 -11.71 -20.54 7.48
N TRP A 119 -10.50 -20.71 8.03
CA TRP A 119 -10.15 -21.78 8.95
C TRP A 119 -11.01 -21.73 10.21
N LEU A 120 -11.18 -20.54 10.79
CA LEU A 120 -12.06 -20.34 11.96
C LEU A 120 -13.51 -20.71 11.63
N ARG A 121 -14.00 -20.27 10.47
CA ARG A 121 -15.35 -20.61 9.98
C ARG A 121 -15.54 -22.12 9.78
N PHE A 122 -14.51 -22.80 9.27
CA PHE A 122 -14.56 -24.25 9.03
C PHE A 122 -14.53 -25.03 10.35
N TRP A 123 -13.64 -24.66 11.27
CA TRP A 123 -13.43 -25.38 12.54
C TRP A 123 -14.61 -25.23 13.50
N TYR A 124 -15.15 -24.01 13.62
CA TYR A 124 -16.23 -23.69 14.57
C TYR A 124 -17.62 -23.70 13.91
N ARG A 125 -17.76 -24.43 12.81
CA ARG A 125 -19.01 -24.50 12.04
C ARG A 125 -20.21 -24.99 12.86
N LYS A 126 -20.01 -25.88 13.85
CA LYS A 126 -21.08 -26.53 14.63
C LYS A 126 -21.30 -25.94 16.03
N THR A 127 -20.49 -24.96 16.44
CA THR A 127 -20.53 -24.40 17.80
C THR A 127 -21.31 -23.09 17.83
N PRO A 128 -22.38 -22.97 18.63
CA PRO A 128 -23.10 -21.71 18.81
C PRO A 128 -22.24 -20.70 19.58
N VAL A 129 -22.13 -19.46 19.08
CA VAL A 129 -21.35 -18.40 19.75
C VAL A 129 -22.13 -17.80 20.93
N PHE A 130 -23.42 -17.55 20.70
CA PHE A 130 -24.32 -16.94 21.66
C PHE A 130 -25.73 -17.49 21.47
N TRP A 131 -26.45 -17.71 22.58
CA TRP A 131 -27.87 -18.08 22.56
C TRP A 131 -28.70 -16.82 22.71
N VAL A 132 -29.58 -16.57 21.74
CA VAL A 132 -30.46 -15.40 21.77
C VAL A 132 -31.76 -15.81 22.48
N PRO A 133 -32.26 -15.02 23.45
CA PRO A 133 -33.55 -15.29 24.07
C PRO A 133 -34.64 -15.42 23.00
N PRO A 134 -35.57 -16.39 23.13
CA PRO A 134 -36.65 -16.54 22.17
C PRO A 134 -37.66 -15.38 22.31
N GLY A 135 -38.10 -14.82 21.18
CA GLY A 135 -39.22 -13.85 21.14
C GLY A 135 -38.84 -12.37 21.08
N VAL A 136 -37.54 -12.01 21.07
CA VAL A 136 -37.12 -10.60 21.03
C VAL A 136 -37.17 -10.04 19.60
N TRP A 137 -36.87 -10.87 18.59
CA TRP A 137 -36.68 -10.43 17.20
C TRP A 137 -37.66 -11.09 16.21
N PRO A 138 -37.90 -10.50 15.02
CA PRO A 138 -38.69 -11.14 13.96
C PRO A 138 -38.05 -12.46 13.47
N SER A 139 -38.87 -13.44 13.08
CA SER A 139 -38.41 -14.77 12.62
C SER A 139 -37.36 -14.74 11.50
N TYR A 140 -37.40 -13.72 10.63
CA TYR A 140 -36.42 -13.51 9.56
C TYR A 140 -35.00 -13.27 10.07
N VAL A 141 -34.87 -12.55 11.18
CA VAL A 141 -33.57 -12.24 11.78
C VAL A 141 -32.97 -13.50 12.39
N TYR A 142 -33.77 -14.29 13.13
CA TYR A 142 -33.33 -15.60 13.61
C TYR A 142 -32.89 -16.54 12.48
N TRP A 143 -33.58 -16.50 11.34
CA TRP A 143 -33.17 -17.26 10.15
C TRP A 143 -31.80 -16.79 9.64
N PHE A 144 -31.59 -15.48 9.47
CA PHE A 144 -30.30 -14.93 9.01
C PHE A 144 -29.14 -15.24 9.97
N LEU A 145 -29.34 -15.16 11.29
CA LEU A 145 -28.30 -15.47 12.27
C LEU A 145 -27.96 -16.97 12.32
N ALA A 146 -28.96 -17.83 12.09
CA ALA A 146 -28.81 -19.29 12.04
C ALA A 146 -28.37 -19.81 10.67
N PHE A 147 -28.51 -19.01 9.59
CA PHE A 147 -28.33 -19.39 8.18
C PHE A 147 -26.95 -19.97 7.86
N SER A 148 -25.95 -19.79 8.74
CA SER A 148 -24.60 -20.29 8.51
C SER A 148 -24.12 -21.35 9.52
N SER A 149 -25.00 -22.31 9.85
CA SER A 149 -24.65 -23.63 10.43
C SER A 149 -24.80 -23.82 11.96
N ALA A 150 -25.54 -22.94 12.64
CA ALA A 150 -25.84 -23.11 14.07
C ALA A 150 -27.29 -23.64 14.31
N PRO A 151 -27.55 -24.40 15.38
CA PRO A 151 -28.91 -24.79 15.76
C PRO A 151 -29.83 -23.57 15.92
N ARG A 152 -31.11 -23.70 15.54
CA ARG A 152 -32.10 -22.62 15.61
C ARG A 152 -32.09 -21.97 16.99
N GLY A 153 -31.97 -20.64 17.06
CA GLY A 153 -31.90 -19.87 18.31
C GLY A 153 -30.49 -19.44 18.76
N SER A 154 -29.45 -19.71 17.95
CA SER A 154 -28.07 -19.31 18.25
C SER A 154 -27.38 -18.56 17.12
N VAL A 155 -26.39 -17.73 17.48
CA VAL A 155 -25.60 -16.93 16.54
C VAL A 155 -24.48 -17.78 15.95
N SER A 156 -24.43 -17.86 14.62
CA SER A 156 -23.36 -18.53 13.91
C SER A 156 -22.05 -17.73 13.93
N VAL A 157 -20.91 -18.43 13.93
CA VAL A 157 -19.57 -17.82 13.87
C VAL A 157 -19.42 -16.92 12.65
N SER A 158 -20.05 -17.29 11.53
CA SER A 158 -19.98 -16.54 10.29
C SER A 158 -20.77 -15.23 10.32
N SER A 159 -21.96 -15.24 10.93
CA SER A 159 -22.73 -14.02 11.16
C SER A 159 -21.94 -13.08 12.09
N TRP A 160 -21.32 -13.62 13.14
CA TRP A 160 -20.47 -12.83 14.02
C TRP A 160 -19.25 -12.23 13.31
N LEU A 161 -18.52 -13.01 12.50
CA LEU A 161 -17.42 -12.51 11.67
C LEU A 161 -17.86 -11.36 10.77
N PHE A 162 -19.03 -11.50 10.13
CA PHE A 162 -19.58 -10.47 9.25
C PHE A 162 -19.92 -9.17 10.01
N VAL A 163 -20.55 -9.29 11.19
CA VAL A 163 -20.88 -8.13 12.03
C VAL A 163 -19.62 -7.41 12.49
N VAL A 164 -18.59 -8.13 12.93
CA VAL A 164 -17.32 -7.51 13.35
C VAL A 164 -16.61 -6.88 12.16
N ASP A 165 -16.54 -7.56 11.00
CA ASP A 165 -15.94 -6.98 9.80
C ASP A 165 -16.67 -5.71 9.35
N TRP A 166 -18.01 -5.71 9.38
CA TRP A 166 -18.82 -4.54 9.04
C TRP A 166 -18.63 -3.40 10.04
N SER A 167 -18.62 -3.71 11.34
CA SER A 167 -18.40 -2.73 12.40
C SER A 167 -17.05 -2.03 12.27
N VAL A 168 -15.99 -2.80 11.99
CA VAL A 168 -14.65 -2.22 11.78
C VAL A 168 -14.60 -1.40 10.50
N SER A 169 -15.20 -1.86 9.40
CA SER A 169 -15.29 -1.05 8.16
C SER A 169 -15.98 0.28 8.42
N LEU A 170 -17.10 0.27 9.15
CA LEU A 170 -17.86 1.50 9.43
C LEU A 170 -17.01 2.50 10.22
N ILE A 171 -16.26 2.02 11.21
CA ILE A 171 -15.33 2.86 11.98
C ILE A 171 -14.22 3.41 11.06
N GLU A 172 -13.62 2.59 10.20
CA GLU A 172 -12.62 3.03 9.22
C GLU A 172 -13.17 4.15 8.32
N TYR A 173 -14.38 3.99 7.79
CA TYR A 173 -15.02 5.01 6.95
C TYR A 173 -15.24 6.31 7.72
N LEU A 174 -15.85 6.26 8.89
CA LEU A 174 -16.11 7.44 9.74
C LEU A 174 -14.80 8.18 10.06
N VAL A 175 -13.76 7.44 10.43
CA VAL A 175 -12.44 8.00 10.73
C VAL A 175 -11.87 8.69 9.50
N THR A 176 -11.88 8.04 8.32
CA THR A 176 -11.36 8.66 7.09
C THR A 176 -12.16 9.87 6.63
N ASP A 177 -13.47 9.89 6.88
CA ASP A 177 -14.36 10.99 6.52
C ASP A 177 -14.04 12.23 7.37
N ILE A 178 -13.95 12.05 8.70
CA ILE A 178 -13.55 13.11 9.64
C ILE A 178 -12.14 13.63 9.31
N TYR A 179 -11.19 12.74 9.02
CA TYR A 179 -9.83 13.17 8.65
C TYR A 179 -9.82 13.99 7.35
N LYS A 180 -10.61 13.60 6.34
CA LYS A 180 -10.70 14.36 5.09
C LYS A 180 -11.33 15.73 5.32
N GLU A 181 -12.41 15.79 6.08
CA GLU A 181 -13.09 17.05 6.41
C GLU A 181 -12.16 17.99 7.19
N PHE A 182 -11.38 17.46 8.13
CA PHE A 182 -10.37 18.25 8.87
C PHE A 182 -9.26 18.80 7.96
N ILE A 183 -8.74 17.98 7.05
CA ILE A 183 -7.70 18.42 6.09
C ILE A 183 -8.25 19.44 5.10
N ILE A 184 -9.46 19.26 4.58
CA ILE A 184 -10.10 20.22 3.66
C ILE A 184 -10.39 21.54 4.38
N THR A 185 -10.95 21.49 5.59
CA THR A 185 -11.20 22.68 6.42
C THR A 185 -9.90 23.43 6.74
N SER A 186 -8.80 22.71 6.99
CA SER A 186 -7.48 23.35 7.19
C SER A 186 -6.91 23.97 5.92
N LYS A 187 -7.22 23.40 4.74
CA LYS A 187 -6.78 23.92 3.44
C LYS A 187 -7.57 25.16 3.03
N ASP A 188 -8.87 25.20 3.31
CA ASP A 188 -9.72 26.38 3.07
C ASP A 188 -9.44 27.53 4.05
N SER A 189 -9.05 27.23 5.29
CA SER A 189 -8.59 28.25 6.25
C SER A 189 -7.26 28.90 5.83
N SER A 190 -6.38 28.16 5.13
CA SER A 190 -5.13 28.70 4.58
C SER A 190 -5.32 29.47 3.27
N SER A 191 -6.36 29.21 2.47
CA SER A 191 -6.66 29.99 1.25
C SER A 191 -7.48 31.24 1.54
N ALA A 192 -8.28 31.26 2.62
CA ALA A 192 -9.09 32.41 3.03
C ALA A 192 -8.28 33.64 3.50
N THR A 193 -6.98 33.51 3.78
CA THR A 193 -6.12 34.65 4.16
C THR A 193 -5.56 35.41 2.95
N SER A 194 -5.67 34.90 1.72
CA SER A 194 -5.13 35.56 0.51
C SER A 194 -6.16 36.25 -0.39
N GLU A 195 -7.46 36.12 -0.10
CA GLU A 195 -8.53 36.52 -1.05
C GLU A 195 -9.38 37.73 -0.57
N SER A 196 -9.01 38.39 0.53
CA SER A 196 -9.76 39.54 1.06
C SER A 196 -9.29 40.93 0.58
N GLU A 197 -8.19 41.03 -0.19
CA GLU A 197 -7.64 42.35 -0.59
C GLU A 197 -7.82 42.71 -2.10
N SER A 198 -8.63 41.96 -2.87
CA SER A 198 -8.91 42.31 -4.27
C SER A 198 -10.39 42.22 -4.61
N LYS A 199 -11.17 43.18 -4.09
CA LYS A 199 -12.50 43.48 -4.64
C LYS A 199 -12.72 44.99 -4.68
N THR A 200 -12.21 45.65 -5.72
CA THR A 200 -12.74 46.94 -6.21
C THR A 200 -12.46 47.09 -7.71
N LYS A 201 -13.38 46.55 -8.54
CA LYS A 201 -13.99 47.17 -9.73
C LYS A 201 -14.60 46.10 -10.65
N GLN A 202 -15.92 46.14 -10.75
CA GLN A 202 -16.77 45.59 -11.81
C GLN A 202 -16.65 46.46 -13.10
N PRO A 203 -17.27 46.11 -14.27
CA PRO A 203 -18.12 44.96 -14.61
C PRO A 203 -17.87 44.35 -16.03
N GLU A 204 -18.79 43.44 -16.42
CA GLU A 204 -19.21 43.02 -17.78
C GLU A 204 -18.70 41.71 -18.41
N VAL A 205 -19.62 41.10 -19.15
CA VAL A 205 -19.84 39.73 -19.64
C VAL A 205 -20.15 39.85 -21.16
N PRO A 206 -20.22 38.84 -22.06
CA PRO A 206 -19.61 37.51 -22.28
C PRO A 206 -18.98 37.34 -23.71
N LYS A 207 -18.70 36.08 -24.12
CA LYS A 207 -18.50 35.48 -25.48
C LYS A 207 -17.04 35.18 -25.82
N SER A 208 -16.67 33.90 -25.97
CA SER A 208 -16.86 33.02 -27.16
C SER A 208 -15.94 33.40 -28.32
N SER A 209 -15.43 32.37 -29.00
CA SER A 209 -14.47 32.33 -30.14
C SER A 209 -13.01 32.69 -29.85
N GLU A 210 -12.14 31.67 -29.80
CA GLU A 210 -11.01 31.50 -30.74
C GLU A 210 -10.21 30.24 -30.40
N LYS A 211 -10.61 29.12 -31.01
CA LYS A 211 -9.73 27.98 -31.24
C LYS A 211 -9.82 27.64 -32.73
N ILE A 212 -9.34 28.56 -33.55
CA ILE A 212 -9.02 28.36 -34.96
C ILE A 212 -7.75 29.17 -35.19
N GLU A 213 -6.62 28.48 -35.21
CA GLU A 213 -5.35 28.86 -35.86
C GLU A 213 -4.40 27.66 -35.62
N GLU A 214 -4.78 26.48 -36.09
CA GLU A 214 -4.17 25.88 -37.28
C GLU A 214 -3.78 26.88 -38.38
N ILE A 215 -2.57 26.70 -38.94
CA ILE A 215 -2.00 27.37 -40.13
C ILE A 215 -1.03 28.55 -39.84
N LYS A 216 0.24 28.21 -39.61
CA LYS A 216 1.42 28.84 -40.23
C LYS A 216 2.65 27.98 -39.91
N ASN A 217 3.10 27.13 -40.84
CA ASN A 217 4.06 27.44 -41.91
C ASN A 217 5.45 27.73 -41.38
#